data_AF-A0A4Q8R4E5-F1
#
_entry.id   AF-A0A4Q8R4E5-F1
#
_cell.length_a   1.000
_cell.length_b   1.000
_cell.length_c   1.000
_cell.angle_alpha   90.00
_cell.angle_beta   90.00
_cell.angle_gamma   90.00
#
_symmetry.space_group_name_H-M   'P 1'
#
loop_
_entity.id
_entity.type
_entity.pdbx_description
1 polymer ?
#
loop_
_entity_poly.entity_id
_entity_poly.type
_entity_poly.pdbx_seq_one_letter_code
_entity_poly.pdbx_strand_id
1 'polypeptide(L)'
;MRNIVICCDGTGNEINENISNVLKLYRCLRKTEKTSPRQFVYYDPGVGTLARPDPWRKLKQDFNAILGLTTGYGLDDNVLAAYEFLVHHYQDGDAVYLFGFSRGAYTVRVLARLIHKVGLISPEQVNLAGSGLTAYKQFSDDGKAGTDARLQRPASDEFGPLPKDRYDNAAQFARILSVRWPTIRFVGVWDTVASVFVPRPDRLYWPSLEELAFTLHNPSIRIFRQAISIDERRCMFRLKKYDEPQLFFSNRFIPDEKAEAQDILQVWFAGAHGDIGGGYPEAQSALSKYPLLWMLEEATKSGLTVNMQMVKQLAWGVQRRGSPFTYVKPDVAGEMHDPMTWGWRMMEYLPKKATYKEWPERKSHFGFYIPDAEPRLIPDDAVIHESVIKRMDAVKDYRPINLPKQYKTFPMPEAPTEQAPPEAA
;
A
#
# COMPACT_ATOMS: atom_id res chain seq x y z
N MET A 1 -12.05 -22.41 6.25
CA MET A 1 -11.69 -21.08 5.71
C MET A 1 -11.09 -20.24 6.83
N ARG A 2 -9.83 -19.84 6.68
CA ARG A 2 -9.08 -19.00 7.62
C ARG A 2 -8.65 -17.72 6.91
N ASN A 3 -8.26 -16.70 7.66
CA ASN A 3 -7.71 -15.47 7.10
C ASN A 3 -6.19 -15.50 7.20
N ILE A 4 -5.50 -15.11 6.14
CA ILE A 4 -4.06 -14.85 6.16
C ILE A 4 -3.86 -13.37 5.86
N VAL A 5 -3.23 -12.65 6.78
CA VAL A 5 -3.09 -11.20 6.76
C VAL A 5 -1.61 -10.86 6.66
N ILE A 6 -1.22 -10.19 5.59
CA ILE A 6 0.12 -9.67 5.36
C ILE A 6 0.10 -8.16 5.57
N CYS A 7 0.94 -7.65 6.45
CA CYS A 7 1.09 -6.22 6.71
C CYS A 7 2.53 -5.81 6.42
N CYS A 8 2.76 -5.01 5.37
CA CYS A 8 4.09 -4.48 5.02
C CYS A 8 4.14 -2.97 5.24
N ASP A 9 5.00 -2.51 6.13
CA ASP A 9 5.15 -1.09 6.42
C ASP A 9 6.10 -0.37 5.45
N GLY A 10 6.07 0.95 5.46
CA GLY A 10 7.03 1.80 4.75
C GLY A 10 8.41 1.79 5.41
N THR A 11 9.44 2.16 4.65
CA THR A 11 10.81 2.29 5.16
C THR A 11 10.93 3.41 6.19
N GLY A 12 11.66 3.12 7.27
CA GLY A 12 11.92 4.07 8.37
C GLY A 12 10.88 4.05 9.48
N ASN A 13 9.81 3.26 9.33
CA ASN A 13 8.81 3.08 10.38
C ASN A 13 9.29 2.04 11.39
N GLU A 14 9.94 2.53 12.45
CA GLU A 14 10.37 1.70 13.58
C GLU A 14 9.19 1.27 14.46
N ILE A 15 9.33 0.12 15.13
CA ILE A 15 8.45 -0.30 16.24
C ILE A 15 8.83 0.54 17.48
N ASN A 16 8.70 1.86 17.39
CA ASN A 16 8.97 2.84 18.43
C ASN A 16 7.71 3.68 18.69
N GLU A 17 7.82 4.80 19.41
CA GLU A 17 6.67 5.64 19.83
C GLU A 17 5.80 6.15 18.67
N ASN A 18 6.40 6.32 17.48
CA ASN A 18 5.70 6.82 16.29
C ASN A 18 5.24 5.67 15.41
N ILE A 19 3.99 5.26 15.58
CA ILE A 19 3.43 4.07 14.92
C ILE A 19 2.67 4.42 13.63
N SER A 20 2.91 3.64 12.58
CA SER A 20 2.15 3.72 11.32
C SER A 20 0.73 3.18 11.46
N ASN A 21 -0.12 3.47 10.48
CA ASN A 21 -1.45 2.89 10.35
C ASN A 21 -1.41 1.40 10.02
N VAL A 22 -0.35 0.90 9.36
CA VAL A 22 -0.13 -0.54 9.16
C VAL A 22 0.09 -1.22 10.50
N LEU A 23 0.95 -0.67 11.35
CA LEU A 23 1.22 -1.22 12.69
C LEU A 23 0.01 -1.07 13.63
N LYS A 24 -0.72 0.07 13.56
CA LYS A 24 -1.99 0.23 14.29
C LYS A 24 -3.02 -0.82 13.86
N LEU A 25 -3.17 -1.06 12.55
CA LEU A 25 -4.05 -2.13 12.03
C LEU A 25 -3.57 -3.49 12.52
N TYR A 26 -2.27 -3.81 12.42
CA TYR A 26 -1.70 -5.05 12.91
C TYR A 26 -1.99 -5.29 14.40
N ARG A 27 -1.95 -4.24 15.23
CA ARG A 27 -2.31 -4.31 16.66
C ARG A 27 -3.81 -4.49 16.89
N CYS A 28 -4.66 -4.06 15.96
CA CYS A 28 -6.10 -4.28 16.01
C CYS A 28 -6.50 -5.70 15.58
N LEU A 29 -5.67 -6.45 14.86
CA LEU A 29 -6.00 -7.81 14.43
C LEU A 29 -6.13 -8.79 15.60
N ARG A 30 -7.17 -9.63 15.59
CA ARG A 30 -7.26 -10.76 16.53
C ARG A 30 -6.36 -11.91 16.08
N LYS A 31 -5.35 -12.23 16.89
CA LYS A 31 -4.31 -13.25 16.59
C LYS A 31 -4.40 -14.50 17.47
N THR A 32 -5.44 -14.61 18.30
CA THR A 32 -5.59 -15.71 19.24
C THR A 32 -6.09 -16.97 18.54
N GLU A 33 -5.77 -18.15 19.05
CA GLU A 33 -6.29 -19.43 18.52
C GLU A 33 -7.81 -19.53 18.58
N LYS A 34 -8.44 -18.80 19.51
CA LYS A 34 -9.90 -18.70 19.68
C LYS A 34 -10.56 -17.76 18.65
N THR A 35 -9.79 -17.11 17.79
CA THR A 35 -10.35 -16.22 16.75
C THR A 35 -11.04 -17.08 15.70
N SER A 36 -12.30 -16.76 15.38
CA SER A 36 -13.05 -17.42 14.31
C SER A 36 -13.49 -16.38 13.27
N PRO A 37 -13.08 -16.50 12.00
CA PRO A 37 -12.10 -17.47 11.47
C PRO A 37 -10.69 -17.25 12.06
N ARG A 38 -9.88 -18.31 12.15
CA ARG A 38 -8.48 -18.20 12.59
C ARG A 38 -7.73 -17.25 11.67
N GLN A 39 -6.91 -16.36 12.24
CA GLN A 39 -6.12 -15.40 11.47
C GLN A 39 -4.62 -15.62 11.67
N PHE A 40 -3.91 -15.91 10.59
CA PHE A 40 -2.45 -15.90 10.56
C PHE A 40 -2.00 -14.52 10.11
N VAL A 41 -1.13 -13.89 10.88
CA VAL A 41 -0.76 -12.49 10.63
C VAL A 41 0.76 -12.38 10.54
N TYR A 42 1.21 -11.81 9.44
CA TYR A 42 2.61 -11.47 9.19
C TYR A 42 2.77 -9.95 9.19
N TYR A 43 3.84 -9.45 9.79
CA TYR A 43 4.19 -8.04 9.80
C TYR A 43 5.64 -7.86 9.38
N ASP A 44 5.84 -7.06 8.34
CA ASP A 44 7.14 -6.61 7.86
C ASP A 44 7.33 -5.12 8.22
N PRO A 45 8.37 -4.76 8.98
CA PRO A 45 8.63 -3.39 9.41
C PRO A 45 9.24 -2.49 8.32
N GLY A 46 9.39 -2.98 7.08
CA GLY A 46 10.06 -2.27 5.99
C GLY A 46 11.58 -2.33 6.04
N VAL A 47 12.22 -1.94 4.94
CA VAL A 47 13.69 -1.94 4.78
C VAL A 47 14.32 -0.85 5.68
N GLY A 48 15.36 -1.20 6.44
CA GLY A 48 16.19 -0.26 7.22
C GLY A 48 15.90 -0.21 8.73
N THR A 49 14.93 -0.98 9.22
CA THR A 49 14.42 -0.94 10.61
C THR A 49 15.24 -1.80 11.60
N LEU A 50 16.58 -1.68 11.59
CA LEU A 50 17.43 -2.33 12.60
C LEU A 50 17.74 -1.35 13.75
N ALA A 51 17.28 -1.73 14.94
CA ALA A 51 17.32 -1.01 16.21
C ALA A 51 18.60 -0.19 16.46
N ARG A 52 18.48 1.13 16.61
CA ARG A 52 19.50 1.99 17.23
C ARG A 52 18.88 3.11 18.09
N PRO A 53 19.32 3.30 19.35
CA PRO A 53 18.73 4.24 20.30
C PRO A 53 19.36 5.65 20.23
N ASP A 54 19.30 6.37 19.10
CA ASP A 54 19.90 7.71 19.02
C ASP A 54 19.01 8.77 18.32
N PRO A 55 18.36 9.69 19.07
CA PRO A 55 17.37 10.65 18.55
C PRO A 55 17.93 11.68 17.56
N TRP A 56 19.18 12.12 17.73
CA TRP A 56 19.78 13.19 16.91
C TRP A 56 20.20 12.74 15.51
N ARG A 57 20.27 11.43 15.27
CA ARG A 57 20.56 10.84 13.96
C ARG A 57 19.32 10.57 13.10
N LYS A 58 18.11 10.62 13.66
CA LYS A 58 16.84 10.22 13.02
C LYS A 58 16.47 11.05 11.79
N LEU A 59 16.44 12.38 11.90
CA LEU A 59 16.15 13.30 10.77
C LEU A 59 17.17 13.21 9.63
N LYS A 60 18.44 12.93 9.95
CA LYS A 60 19.53 12.79 8.98
C LYS A 60 19.57 11.38 8.37
N GLN A 61 19.10 10.37 9.11
CA GLN A 61 18.96 8.99 8.66
C GLN A 61 17.71 8.76 7.82
N ASP A 62 16.58 9.43 8.05
CA ASP A 62 15.44 9.36 7.13
C ASP A 62 15.83 9.86 5.73
N PHE A 63 16.60 10.95 5.68
CA PHE A 63 17.17 11.49 4.45
C PHE A 63 18.20 10.54 3.81
N ASN A 64 19.14 10.00 4.59
CA ASN A 64 20.18 9.08 4.10
C ASN A 64 19.70 7.64 3.88
N ALA A 65 18.59 7.19 4.46
CA ALA A 65 18.01 5.87 4.24
C ALA A 65 17.14 5.91 2.98
N ILE A 66 16.38 6.99 2.76
CA ILE A 66 15.61 7.16 1.51
C ILE A 66 16.55 7.34 0.30
N LEU A 67 17.70 8.03 0.47
CA LEU A 67 18.68 8.27 -0.61
C LEU A 67 19.83 7.26 -0.68
N GLY A 68 20.24 6.67 0.45
CA GLY A 68 21.42 5.79 0.58
C GLY A 68 21.10 4.30 0.71
N LEU A 69 19.82 3.91 0.64
CA LEU A 69 19.47 2.53 0.33
C LEU A 69 19.82 2.25 -1.11
N THR A 70 20.91 1.52 -1.30
CA THR A 70 21.27 0.78 -2.52
C THR A 70 20.16 -0.22 -2.88
N THR A 71 19.06 0.30 -3.38
CA THR A 71 18.25 -0.18 -4.50
C THR A 71 18.26 -1.62 -4.93
N GLY A 72 17.06 -2.20 -4.97
CA GLY A 72 16.82 -3.61 -5.30
C GLY A 72 17.00 -4.51 -4.08
N TYR A 73 18.07 -4.31 -3.30
CA TYR A 73 18.34 -5.04 -2.06
C TYR A 73 17.31 -4.66 -0.98
N GLY A 74 16.51 -5.63 -0.54
CA GLY A 74 15.48 -5.48 0.49
C GLY A 74 14.04 -5.52 -0.01
N LEU A 75 13.70 -4.97 -1.19
CA LEU A 75 12.32 -5.10 -1.70
C LEU A 75 12.03 -6.56 -2.06
N ASP A 76 12.96 -7.20 -2.75
CA ASP A 76 12.86 -8.60 -3.12
C ASP A 76 12.76 -9.48 -1.88
N ASP A 77 13.59 -9.19 -0.87
CA ASP A 77 13.60 -9.93 0.39
C ASP A 77 12.27 -9.79 1.12
N ASN A 78 11.69 -8.58 1.19
CA ASN A 78 10.39 -8.36 1.83
C ASN A 78 9.24 -9.04 1.05
N VAL A 79 9.26 -8.97 -0.30
CA VAL A 79 8.28 -9.69 -1.13
C VAL A 79 8.42 -11.20 -0.95
N LEU A 80 9.66 -11.70 -0.95
CA LEU A 80 9.97 -13.12 -0.81
C LEU A 80 9.57 -13.64 0.56
N ALA A 81 9.92 -12.94 1.65
CA ALA A 81 9.55 -13.34 3.00
C ALA A 81 8.02 -13.37 3.20
N ALA A 82 7.29 -12.39 2.66
CA ALA A 82 5.83 -12.39 2.69
C ALA A 82 5.23 -13.51 1.82
N TYR A 83 5.84 -13.80 0.67
CA TYR A 83 5.45 -14.91 -0.21
C TYR A 83 5.69 -16.27 0.44
N GLU A 84 6.84 -16.50 1.06
CA GLU A 84 7.17 -17.72 1.80
C GLU A 84 6.23 -17.93 2.98
N PHE A 85 5.88 -16.86 3.71
CA PHE A 85 4.86 -16.93 4.75
C PHE A 85 3.52 -17.43 4.21
N LEU A 86 3.09 -16.93 3.05
CA LEU A 86 1.87 -17.42 2.38
C LEU A 86 2.01 -18.88 1.96
N VAL A 87 3.14 -19.27 1.35
CA VAL A 87 3.41 -20.66 0.93
C VAL A 87 3.22 -21.64 2.09
N HIS A 88 3.79 -21.33 3.27
CA HIS A 88 3.73 -22.20 4.44
C HIS A 88 2.37 -22.25 5.13
N HIS A 89 1.59 -21.16 5.10
CA HIS A 89 0.36 -21.06 5.89
C HIS A 89 -0.92 -21.24 5.08
N TYR A 90 -0.89 -21.00 3.77
CA TYR A 90 -2.06 -21.07 2.91
C TYR A 90 -2.57 -22.51 2.77
N GLN A 91 -3.88 -22.66 3.00
CA GLN A 91 -4.66 -23.84 2.65
C GLN A 91 -5.79 -23.43 1.70
N ASP A 92 -6.24 -24.37 0.87
CA ASP A 92 -7.29 -24.09 -0.10
C ASP A 92 -8.56 -23.58 0.58
N GLY A 93 -9.09 -22.50 0.03
CA GLY A 93 -10.25 -21.80 0.57
C GLY A 93 -9.92 -20.76 1.65
N ASP A 94 -8.65 -20.54 2.03
CA ASP A 94 -8.27 -19.40 2.87
C ASP A 94 -8.41 -18.07 2.12
N ALA A 95 -8.72 -17.00 2.86
CA ALA A 95 -8.78 -15.64 2.34
C ALA A 95 -7.49 -14.88 2.64
N VAL A 96 -6.87 -14.32 1.60
CA VAL A 96 -5.66 -13.50 1.73
C VAL A 96 -6.02 -12.01 1.79
N TYR A 97 -5.52 -11.32 2.82
CA TYR A 97 -5.63 -9.89 3.02
C TYR A 97 -4.24 -9.28 3.00
N LEU A 98 -4.03 -8.26 2.18
CA LEU A 98 -2.74 -7.60 2.06
C LEU A 98 -2.88 -6.12 2.42
N PHE A 99 -2.05 -5.65 3.33
CA PHE A 99 -2.02 -4.26 3.78
C PHE A 99 -0.64 -3.66 3.64
N GLY A 100 -0.55 -2.42 3.19
CA GLY A 100 0.74 -1.74 3.23
C GLY A 100 0.66 -0.23 3.10
N PHE A 101 1.73 0.44 3.52
CA PHE A 101 1.88 1.89 3.44
C PHE A 101 3.12 2.23 2.62
N SER A 102 3.04 3.27 1.79
CA SER A 102 4.20 3.83 1.08
C SER A 102 4.88 2.79 0.18
N ARG A 103 6.14 2.45 0.46
CA ARG A 103 6.87 1.34 -0.18
C ARG A 103 6.28 -0.02 0.17
N GLY A 104 5.81 -0.22 1.41
CA GLY A 104 5.12 -1.44 1.81
C GLY A 104 3.81 -1.66 1.05
N ALA A 105 3.11 -0.58 0.67
CA ALA A 105 1.97 -0.64 -0.25
C ALA A 105 2.38 -1.16 -1.63
N TYR A 106 3.54 -0.74 -2.12
CA TYR A 106 4.11 -1.24 -3.37
C TYR A 106 4.53 -2.71 -3.23
N THR A 107 5.16 -3.10 -2.11
CA THR A 107 5.52 -4.49 -1.77
C THR A 107 4.31 -5.42 -1.86
N VAL A 108 3.18 -5.09 -1.22
CA VAL A 108 2.00 -5.95 -1.26
C VAL A 108 1.34 -6.00 -2.63
N ARG A 109 1.43 -4.94 -3.44
CA ARG A 109 0.96 -4.94 -4.84
C ARG A 109 1.83 -5.82 -5.73
N VAL A 110 3.14 -5.79 -5.53
CA VAL A 110 4.09 -6.70 -6.19
C VAL A 110 3.83 -8.14 -5.78
N LEU A 111 3.64 -8.41 -4.49
CA LEU A 111 3.29 -9.73 -3.97
C LEU A 111 1.99 -10.25 -4.60
N ALA A 112 0.94 -9.43 -4.63
CA ALA A 112 -0.32 -9.80 -5.27
C ALA A 112 -0.11 -10.16 -6.76
N ARG A 113 0.77 -9.44 -7.45
CA ARG A 113 1.07 -9.68 -8.87
C ARG A 113 1.93 -10.92 -9.08
N LEU A 114 2.89 -11.18 -8.20
CA LEU A 114 3.68 -12.41 -8.15
C LEU A 114 2.75 -13.61 -8.00
N ILE A 115 1.83 -13.57 -7.03
CA ILE A 115 0.81 -14.61 -6.83
C ILE A 115 -0.05 -14.78 -8.07
N HIS A 116 -0.49 -13.69 -8.72
CA HIS A 116 -1.29 -13.77 -9.95
C HIS A 116 -0.54 -14.40 -11.14
N LYS A 117 0.78 -14.23 -11.22
CA LYS A 117 1.58 -14.69 -12.35
C LYS A 117 2.21 -16.06 -12.16
N VAL A 118 2.81 -16.28 -10.99
CA VAL A 118 3.63 -17.44 -10.64
C VAL A 118 2.84 -18.43 -9.77
N GLY A 119 1.76 -18.00 -9.13
CA GLY A 119 1.00 -18.82 -8.18
C GLY A 119 1.70 -18.92 -6.82
N LEU A 120 1.16 -19.74 -5.92
CA LEU A 120 1.80 -20.15 -4.68
C LEU A 120 2.35 -21.56 -4.83
N ILE A 121 3.66 -21.71 -4.69
CA ILE A 121 4.34 -23.01 -4.67
C ILE A 121 3.93 -23.82 -3.42
N SER A 122 4.25 -25.13 -3.46
CA SER A 122 4.08 -26.02 -2.32
C SER A 122 5.11 -25.71 -1.22
N PRO A 123 4.79 -25.89 0.08
CA PRO A 123 5.75 -25.71 1.17
C PRO A 123 7.07 -26.49 0.98
N GLU A 124 7.01 -27.67 0.37
CA GLU A 124 8.17 -28.54 0.11
C GLU A 124 9.13 -27.95 -0.94
N GLN A 125 8.66 -26.99 -1.74
CA GLN A 125 9.42 -26.35 -2.82
C GLN A 125 9.78 -24.90 -2.48
N VAL A 126 9.68 -24.48 -1.21
CA VAL A 126 9.92 -23.10 -0.79
C VAL A 126 11.31 -22.58 -1.21
N ASN A 127 12.30 -23.46 -1.31
CA ASN A 127 13.65 -23.15 -1.81
C ASN A 127 13.66 -22.59 -3.25
N LEU A 128 12.59 -22.76 -4.02
CA LEU A 128 12.42 -22.24 -5.37
C LEU A 128 11.68 -20.89 -5.43
N ALA A 129 11.27 -20.33 -4.28
CA ALA A 129 10.55 -19.06 -4.24
C ALA A 129 11.34 -17.91 -4.90
N GLY A 130 12.66 -17.84 -4.67
CA GLY A 130 13.54 -16.85 -5.31
C GLY A 130 13.61 -17.00 -6.84
N SER A 131 13.58 -18.24 -7.34
CA SER A 131 13.50 -18.53 -8.78
C SER A 131 12.18 -18.06 -9.38
N GLY A 132 11.06 -18.25 -8.65
CA GLY A 132 9.75 -17.73 -9.04
C GLY A 132 9.72 -16.20 -9.14
N LEU A 133 10.31 -15.50 -8.16
CA LEU A 133 10.44 -14.04 -8.20
C LEU A 133 11.32 -13.58 -9.38
N THR A 134 12.40 -14.30 -9.67
CA THR A 134 13.27 -14.01 -10.81
C THR A 134 12.53 -14.16 -12.14
N ALA A 135 11.77 -15.25 -12.31
CA ALA A 135 10.94 -15.47 -13.50
C ALA A 135 9.88 -14.36 -13.68
N TYR A 136 9.27 -13.92 -12.58
CA TYR A 136 8.34 -12.79 -12.58
C TYR A 136 9.00 -11.48 -13.05
N LYS A 137 10.23 -11.20 -12.61
CA LYS A 137 10.98 -9.99 -12.99
C LYS A 137 11.38 -9.99 -14.46
N GLN A 138 11.85 -11.11 -14.99
CA GLN A 138 12.19 -11.24 -16.41
C GLN A 138 10.98 -10.93 -17.30
N PHE A 139 9.81 -11.47 -16.96
CA PHE A 139 8.56 -11.15 -17.65
C PHE A 139 8.20 -9.65 -17.57
N SER A 140 8.43 -9.04 -16.41
CA SER A 140 8.20 -7.60 -16.21
C SER A 140 9.10 -6.73 -17.09
N ASP A 141 10.34 -7.14 -17.35
CA ASP A 141 11.29 -6.40 -18.19
C ASP A 141 11.00 -6.56 -19.69
N ASP A 142 10.61 -7.76 -20.13
CA ASP A 142 10.19 -8.02 -21.52
C ASP A 142 8.87 -7.33 -21.87
N GLY A 143 8.03 -7.05 -20.86
CA GLY A 143 6.74 -6.38 -20.97
C GLY A 143 6.75 -4.86 -21.16
N LYS A 144 7.91 -4.23 -21.42
CA LYS A 144 7.97 -2.79 -21.81
C LYS A 144 7.39 -2.52 -23.21
N ALA A 145 6.98 -3.56 -23.93
CA ALA A 145 6.22 -3.45 -25.17
C ALA A 145 4.70 -3.40 -24.89
N GLY A 146 4.09 -2.23 -25.09
CA GLY A 146 2.69 -2.09 -25.48
C GLY A 146 1.63 -2.33 -24.40
N THR A 147 0.83 -1.30 -24.19
CA THR A 147 -0.39 -1.30 -23.37
C THR A 147 -1.54 -2.19 -23.89
N ASP A 148 -1.30 -3.08 -24.85
CA ASP A 148 -2.33 -3.86 -25.56
C ASP A 148 -2.25 -5.40 -25.39
N ALA A 149 -1.26 -5.95 -24.68
CA ALA A 149 -1.28 -7.38 -24.31
C ALA A 149 -2.25 -7.69 -23.13
N ARG A 150 -3.14 -6.74 -22.82
CA ARG A 150 -3.95 -6.67 -21.60
C ARG A 150 -5.23 -7.47 -21.80
N LEU A 151 -5.45 -8.47 -20.95
CA LEU A 151 -6.67 -9.26 -20.78
C LEU A 151 -6.93 -10.45 -21.73
N GLN A 152 -6.00 -10.86 -22.61
CA GLN A 152 -6.18 -12.19 -23.22
C GLN A 152 -5.83 -13.28 -22.20
N ARG A 153 -6.86 -14.08 -21.84
CA ARG A 153 -6.73 -15.29 -21.03
C ARG A 153 -5.54 -16.11 -21.54
N PRO A 154 -4.50 -16.36 -20.73
CA PRO A 154 -3.49 -17.32 -21.13
C PRO A 154 -4.20 -18.67 -21.30
N ALA A 155 -4.00 -19.33 -22.43
CA ALA A 155 -4.52 -20.68 -22.64
C ALA A 155 -4.07 -21.56 -21.45
N SER A 156 -4.86 -22.55 -21.04
CA SER A 156 -4.59 -23.33 -19.83
C SER A 156 -5.11 -24.76 -19.98
N ASP A 157 -4.46 -25.72 -19.34
CA ASP A 157 -4.93 -27.10 -19.23
C ASP A 157 -4.90 -27.59 -17.76
N GLU A 158 -5.07 -28.89 -17.54
CA GLU A 158 -5.08 -29.52 -16.20
C GLU A 158 -3.82 -29.24 -15.37
N PHE A 159 -2.68 -28.93 -16.01
CA PHE A 159 -1.40 -28.71 -15.35
C PHE A 159 -1.10 -27.23 -15.10
N GLY A 160 -1.95 -26.31 -15.56
CA GLY A 160 -1.82 -24.87 -15.31
C GLY A 160 -1.80 -24.00 -16.58
N PRO A 161 -1.29 -22.75 -16.50
CA PRO A 161 -1.25 -21.87 -17.66
C PRO A 161 -0.29 -22.40 -18.73
N LEU A 162 -0.75 -22.44 -19.97
CA LEU A 162 0.08 -22.72 -21.15
C LEU A 162 0.96 -21.50 -21.42
N PRO A 163 2.27 -21.70 -21.65
CA PRO A 163 3.17 -20.64 -22.08
C PRO A 163 2.68 -19.99 -23.38
N LYS A 164 2.66 -18.65 -23.44
CA LYS A 164 2.32 -17.93 -24.69
C LYS A 164 3.39 -18.15 -25.76
N ASP A 165 4.64 -18.29 -25.33
CA ASP A 165 5.79 -18.62 -26.15
C ASP A 165 6.82 -19.39 -25.30
N ARG A 166 7.94 -19.78 -25.92
CA ARG A 166 9.03 -20.51 -25.26
C ARG A 166 9.73 -19.73 -24.13
N TYR A 167 9.47 -18.43 -24.01
CA TYR A 167 10.11 -17.50 -23.07
C TYR A 167 9.19 -17.09 -21.92
N ASP A 168 7.94 -17.56 -21.87
CA ASP A 168 7.04 -17.36 -20.73
C ASP A 168 7.45 -18.26 -19.54
N ASN A 169 8.59 -17.91 -18.94
CA ASN A 169 9.23 -18.62 -17.84
C ASN A 169 8.31 -18.72 -16.61
N ALA A 170 7.43 -17.73 -16.40
CA ALA A 170 6.49 -17.72 -15.28
C ALA A 170 5.39 -18.78 -15.46
N ALA A 171 4.83 -18.93 -16.66
CA ALA A 171 3.85 -19.96 -16.94
C ALA A 171 4.46 -21.38 -16.87
N GLN A 172 5.66 -21.55 -17.42
CA GLN A 172 6.40 -22.82 -17.32
C GLN A 172 6.70 -23.18 -15.87
N PHE A 173 7.19 -22.24 -15.07
CA PHE A 173 7.48 -22.43 -13.65
C PHE A 173 6.22 -22.86 -12.87
N ALA A 174 5.11 -22.15 -13.08
CA ALA A 174 3.82 -22.46 -12.46
C ALA A 174 3.35 -23.89 -12.79
N ARG A 175 3.52 -24.31 -14.05
CA ARG A 175 3.16 -25.65 -14.52
C ARG A 175 4.05 -26.74 -13.92
N ILE A 176 5.36 -26.54 -13.92
CA ILE A 176 6.33 -27.52 -13.39
C ILE A 176 6.09 -27.77 -11.89
N LEU A 177 5.78 -26.71 -11.13
CA LEU A 177 5.61 -26.80 -9.68
C LEU A 177 4.18 -27.04 -9.22
N SER A 178 3.22 -27.22 -10.13
CA SER A 178 1.80 -27.46 -9.81
C SER A 178 1.26 -26.47 -8.77
N VAL A 179 1.44 -25.18 -9.06
CA VAL A 179 1.18 -24.09 -8.10
C VAL A 179 -0.30 -23.91 -7.79
N ARG A 180 -0.57 -23.39 -6.60
CA ARG A 180 -1.91 -23.05 -6.09
C ARG A 180 -2.25 -21.59 -6.42
N TRP A 181 -3.52 -21.28 -6.66
CA TRP A 181 -3.98 -19.93 -7.00
C TRP A 181 -4.92 -19.39 -5.92
N PRO A 182 -4.39 -18.76 -4.85
CA PRO A 182 -5.22 -18.22 -3.79
C PRO A 182 -6.07 -17.05 -4.31
N THR A 183 -7.29 -16.93 -3.80
CA THR A 183 -8.08 -15.71 -4.00
C THR A 183 -7.58 -14.61 -3.05
N ILE A 184 -7.15 -13.48 -3.61
CA ILE A 184 -6.81 -12.30 -2.82
C ILE A 184 -8.11 -11.57 -2.50
N ARG A 185 -8.56 -11.69 -1.25
CA ARG A 185 -9.86 -11.15 -0.80
C ARG A 185 -9.83 -9.63 -0.78
N PHE A 186 -8.77 -9.05 -0.23
CA PHE A 186 -8.70 -7.61 0.05
C PHE A 186 -7.25 -7.11 -0.04
N VAL A 187 -7.04 -6.00 -0.73
CA VAL A 187 -5.79 -5.23 -0.71
C VAL A 187 -6.08 -3.81 -0.25
N GLY A 188 -5.55 -3.45 0.92
CA GLY A 188 -5.73 -2.15 1.53
C GLY A 188 -4.41 -1.40 1.64
N VAL A 189 -4.28 -0.29 0.92
CA VAL A 189 -3.02 0.46 0.89
C VAL A 189 -3.18 1.91 1.31
N TRP A 190 -2.18 2.43 2.00
CA TRP A 190 -2.03 3.86 2.27
C TRP A 190 -0.95 4.44 1.36
N ASP A 191 -1.32 5.46 0.60
CA ASP A 191 -0.48 6.33 -0.19
C ASP A 191 0.69 5.63 -0.92
N THR A 192 0.35 4.79 -1.91
CA THR A 192 1.38 3.99 -2.61
C THR A 192 2.35 4.88 -3.37
N VAL A 193 3.64 4.72 -3.08
CA VAL A 193 4.75 5.37 -3.81
C VAL A 193 5.72 4.30 -4.31
N ALA A 194 6.20 4.46 -5.54
CA ALA A 194 7.15 3.51 -6.18
C ALA A 194 8.60 4.02 -6.14
N SER A 195 8.98 4.83 -5.17
CA SER A 195 10.27 5.52 -5.13
C SER A 195 11.43 4.53 -4.97
N VAL A 196 12.02 4.12 -6.08
CA VAL A 196 13.25 3.33 -6.16
C VAL A 196 14.22 4.08 -7.06
N PHE A 197 15.19 4.77 -6.48
CA PHE A 197 16.28 5.39 -7.22
C PHE A 197 17.45 4.45 -7.32
N VAL A 198 17.57 3.60 -8.33
CA VAL A 198 18.76 2.74 -8.48
C VAL A 198 19.94 3.59 -8.94
N PRO A 199 20.94 3.92 -8.10
CA PRO A 199 22.19 4.44 -8.61
C PRO A 199 22.84 3.28 -9.38
N ARG A 200 22.65 3.26 -10.69
CA ARG A 200 23.33 2.26 -11.51
C ARG A 200 24.77 2.72 -11.79
N PRO A 201 25.80 1.94 -11.43
CA PRO A 201 27.20 2.30 -11.66
C PRO A 201 27.55 2.50 -13.15
N ASP A 202 26.78 1.89 -14.05
CA ASP A 202 26.95 1.94 -15.51
C ASP A 202 26.44 3.23 -16.17
N ARG A 203 25.73 4.11 -15.43
CA ARG A 203 25.09 5.33 -15.97
C ARG A 203 25.45 6.62 -15.24
N LEU A 204 26.68 6.75 -14.74
CA LEU A 204 27.18 7.97 -14.09
C LEU A 204 26.23 8.48 -12.99
N TYR A 205 25.67 7.57 -12.19
CA TYR A 205 24.69 7.87 -11.13
C TYR A 205 23.42 8.60 -11.59
N TRP A 206 23.09 8.60 -12.88
CA TRP A 206 21.82 9.14 -13.34
C TRP A 206 20.68 8.23 -12.84
N PRO A 207 19.72 8.79 -12.09
CA PRO A 207 18.70 7.98 -11.45
C PRO A 207 17.79 7.27 -12.47
N SER A 208 17.65 5.95 -12.37
CA SER A 208 16.59 5.20 -13.04
C SER A 208 15.53 4.75 -12.05
N LEU A 209 14.27 5.08 -12.34
CA LEU A 209 13.12 4.48 -11.67
C LEU A 209 13.01 3.03 -12.17
N GLU A 210 13.39 2.07 -11.34
CA GLU A 210 13.06 0.66 -11.59
C GLU A 210 11.64 0.41 -11.11
N GLU A 211 10.73 0.37 -12.06
CA GLU A 211 9.34 -0.02 -11.83
C GLU A 211 9.19 -1.49 -12.24
N LEU A 212 8.74 -2.32 -11.30
CA LEU A 212 8.21 -3.63 -11.64
C LEU A 212 6.86 -3.39 -12.31
N ALA A 213 6.76 -3.86 -13.55
CA ALA A 213 5.62 -3.65 -14.41
C ALA A 213 4.36 -4.29 -13.81
N PHE A 214 3.20 -3.75 -14.20
CA PHE A 214 1.88 -4.32 -13.92
C PHE A 214 1.44 -4.34 -12.44
N THR A 215 1.98 -3.47 -11.59
CA THR A 215 1.47 -3.26 -10.21
C THR A 215 0.19 -2.42 -10.16
N LEU A 216 -0.20 -1.79 -11.28
CA LEU A 216 -1.42 -0.96 -11.42
C LEU A 216 -2.68 -1.79 -11.76
N HIS A 217 -2.50 -3.03 -12.26
CA HIS A 217 -3.58 -3.89 -12.72
C HIS A 217 -3.41 -5.32 -12.22
N ASN A 218 -4.38 -5.85 -11.48
CA ASN A 218 -4.34 -7.23 -10.99
C ASN A 218 -5.74 -7.85 -10.87
N PRO A 219 -6.11 -8.76 -11.80
CA PRO A 219 -7.43 -9.37 -11.80
C PRO A 219 -7.67 -10.40 -10.69
N SER A 220 -6.63 -10.82 -9.95
CA SER A 220 -6.78 -11.76 -8.83
C SER A 220 -7.19 -11.11 -7.51
N ILE A 221 -7.22 -9.77 -7.45
CA ILE A 221 -7.67 -9.02 -6.28
C ILE A 221 -9.19 -8.86 -6.39
N ARG A 222 -9.95 -9.22 -5.35
CA ARG A 222 -11.40 -9.01 -5.35
C ARG A 222 -11.78 -7.59 -4.96
N ILE A 223 -11.19 -7.10 -3.88
CA ILE A 223 -11.48 -5.79 -3.29
C ILE A 223 -10.17 -5.02 -3.14
N PHE A 224 -10.10 -3.82 -3.69
CA PHE A 224 -8.96 -2.92 -3.60
C PHE A 224 -9.38 -1.60 -2.95
N ARG A 225 -8.63 -1.16 -1.94
CA ARG A 225 -8.82 0.11 -1.23
C ARG A 225 -7.51 0.86 -1.16
N GLN A 226 -7.51 2.13 -1.58
CA GLN A 226 -6.34 3.01 -1.44
C GLN A 226 -6.72 4.35 -0.81
N ALA A 227 -6.08 4.67 0.32
CA ALA A 227 -6.13 6.00 0.92
C ALA A 227 -5.03 6.87 0.29
N ILE A 228 -5.37 8.07 -0.16
CA ILE A 228 -4.46 8.94 -0.92
C ILE A 228 -4.30 10.28 -0.22
N SER A 229 -3.07 10.76 -0.12
CA SER A 229 -2.75 12.11 0.36
C SER A 229 -3.05 13.18 -0.69
N ILE A 230 -3.78 14.22 -0.28
CA ILE A 230 -4.01 15.45 -1.08
C ILE A 230 -2.78 16.37 -1.04
N ASP A 231 -2.14 16.50 0.13
CA ASP A 231 -1.19 17.57 0.42
C ASP A 231 0.30 17.16 0.29
N GLU A 232 0.58 15.93 -0.16
CA GLU A 232 1.95 15.48 -0.45
C GLU A 232 2.48 16.08 -1.76
N ARG A 233 3.61 16.79 -1.67
CA ARG A 233 4.19 17.59 -2.78
C ARG A 233 5.63 17.20 -3.16
N ARG A 234 6.26 16.28 -2.42
CA ARG A 234 7.64 15.87 -2.70
C ARG A 234 7.68 15.10 -4.02
N CYS A 235 8.54 15.53 -4.94
CA CYS A 235 8.67 14.99 -6.29
C CYS A 235 9.09 13.51 -6.32
N MET A 236 9.60 12.99 -5.21
CA MET A 236 9.98 11.59 -5.01
C MET A 236 8.88 10.73 -4.42
N PHE A 237 7.78 11.33 -3.95
CA PHE A 237 6.60 10.64 -3.39
C PHE A 237 5.44 10.63 -4.38
N ARG A 238 5.76 10.24 -5.63
CA ARG A 238 4.76 10.16 -6.70
C ARG A 238 3.78 9.04 -6.44
N LEU A 239 2.52 9.42 -6.49
CA LEU A 239 1.39 8.54 -6.26
C LEU A 239 1.31 7.50 -7.38
N LYS A 240 1.23 6.23 -7.02
CA LYS A 240 0.82 5.17 -7.95
C LYS A 240 -0.67 4.90 -7.76
N LYS A 241 -1.49 5.64 -8.52
CA LYS A 241 -2.93 5.40 -8.61
C LYS A 241 -3.19 4.00 -9.18
N TYR A 242 -4.19 3.30 -8.67
CA TYR A 242 -4.65 2.04 -9.24
C TYR A 242 -5.51 2.31 -10.49
N ASP A 243 -5.37 1.50 -11.54
CA ASP A 243 -6.15 1.70 -12.76
C ASP A 243 -7.61 1.31 -12.51
N GLU A 244 -8.57 2.05 -13.07
CA GLU A 244 -10.01 1.76 -12.90
C GLU A 244 -10.76 2.03 -14.22
N PRO A 245 -11.79 1.23 -14.55
CA PRO A 245 -12.27 0.02 -13.88
C PRO A 245 -11.42 -1.23 -14.21
N GLN A 246 -11.55 -2.29 -13.42
CA GLN A 246 -10.94 -3.61 -13.70
C GLN A 246 -11.93 -4.76 -13.45
N LEU A 247 -11.57 -5.95 -13.93
CA LEU A 247 -12.31 -7.19 -13.73
C LEU A 247 -11.62 -8.06 -12.67
N PHE A 248 -12.43 -8.76 -11.88
CA PHE A 248 -12.01 -9.76 -10.90
C PHE A 248 -12.28 -11.17 -11.41
N PHE A 249 -11.27 -12.03 -11.22
CA PHE A 249 -11.32 -13.45 -11.56
C PHE A 249 -11.06 -14.27 -10.30
N SER A 250 -12.10 -15.00 -9.85
CA SER A 250 -12.05 -15.81 -8.62
C SER A 250 -11.02 -16.93 -8.68
N ASN A 251 -10.78 -17.47 -9.87
CA ASN A 251 -9.59 -18.24 -10.21
C ASN A 251 -9.16 -17.88 -11.64
N ARG A 252 -7.91 -18.16 -12.01
CA ARG A 252 -7.35 -17.81 -13.33
C ARG A 252 -7.97 -18.61 -14.50
N PHE A 253 -8.78 -19.62 -14.19
CA PHE A 253 -9.35 -20.57 -15.14
C PHE A 253 -10.85 -20.35 -15.37
N ILE A 254 -11.48 -19.36 -14.72
CA ILE A 254 -12.88 -19.03 -15.01
C ILE A 254 -12.97 -18.44 -16.42
N PRO A 255 -14.03 -18.76 -17.19
CA PRO A 255 -14.35 -18.08 -18.44
C PRO A 255 -14.54 -16.58 -18.22
N ASP A 256 -14.17 -15.75 -19.20
CA ASP A 256 -14.28 -14.28 -19.14
C ASP A 256 -15.72 -13.83 -18.89
N GLU A 257 -16.70 -14.59 -19.37
CA GLU A 257 -18.14 -14.37 -19.12
C GLU A 257 -18.55 -14.46 -17.65
N LYS A 258 -17.72 -15.12 -16.81
CA LYS A 258 -17.92 -15.24 -15.36
C LYS A 258 -17.05 -14.26 -14.57
N ALA A 259 -16.31 -13.37 -15.25
CA ALA A 259 -15.56 -12.33 -14.58
C ALA A 259 -16.52 -11.32 -13.94
N GLU A 260 -16.23 -10.93 -12.72
CA GLU A 260 -17.01 -9.94 -11.98
C GLU A 260 -16.33 -8.58 -12.08
N ALA A 261 -17.04 -7.49 -11.85
CA ALA A 261 -16.39 -6.20 -11.66
C ALA A 261 -15.54 -6.24 -10.38
N GLN A 262 -14.30 -5.78 -10.46
CA GLN A 262 -13.46 -5.63 -9.27
C GLN A 262 -14.01 -4.48 -8.43
N ASP A 263 -14.12 -4.69 -7.12
CA ASP A 263 -14.54 -3.64 -6.19
C ASP A 263 -13.33 -2.77 -5.83
N ILE A 264 -13.19 -1.63 -6.53
CA ILE A 264 -12.08 -0.69 -6.36
C ILE A 264 -12.63 0.60 -5.77
N LEU A 265 -11.96 1.11 -4.74
CA LEU A 265 -12.26 2.42 -4.17
C LEU A 265 -10.96 3.12 -3.75
N GLN A 266 -10.71 4.29 -4.35
CA GLN A 266 -9.59 5.17 -4.04
C GLN A 266 -10.12 6.47 -3.42
N VAL A 267 -9.82 6.70 -2.14
CA VAL A 267 -10.35 7.83 -1.37
C VAL A 267 -9.22 8.80 -1.01
N TRP A 268 -9.46 10.08 -1.26
CA TRP A 268 -8.52 11.17 -0.98
C TRP A 268 -8.79 11.79 0.38
N PHE A 269 -7.72 12.02 1.13
CA PHE A 269 -7.73 12.52 2.51
C PHE A 269 -6.80 13.72 2.64
N ALA A 270 -7.13 14.61 3.58
CA ALA A 270 -6.33 15.78 3.92
C ALA A 270 -5.08 15.37 4.69
N GLY A 271 -3.98 16.06 4.42
CA GLY A 271 -2.67 15.84 5.03
C GLY A 271 -1.66 15.24 4.06
N ALA A 272 -0.38 15.30 4.46
CA ALA A 272 0.75 14.78 3.70
C ALA A 272 0.88 13.24 3.82
N HIS A 273 1.92 12.64 3.23
CA HIS A 273 2.12 11.20 3.19
C HIS A 273 2.03 10.51 4.57
N GLY A 274 2.68 11.08 5.60
CA GLY A 274 2.64 10.57 6.97
C GLY A 274 1.32 10.85 7.69
N ASP A 275 0.56 11.86 7.28
CA ASP A 275 -0.78 12.10 7.81
C ASP A 275 -1.77 11.06 7.29
N ILE A 276 -1.45 10.34 6.20
CA ILE A 276 -2.29 9.25 5.67
C ILE A 276 -1.84 7.88 6.18
N GLY A 277 -0.55 7.61 6.13
CA GLY A 277 0.02 6.34 6.57
C GLY A 277 0.37 6.25 8.05
N GLY A 278 0.31 7.35 8.79
CA GLY A 278 0.85 7.44 10.16
C GLY A 278 2.38 7.58 10.17
N GLY A 279 2.97 7.50 11.38
CA GLY A 279 4.42 7.66 11.59
C GLY A 279 4.84 9.01 12.18
N TYR A 280 3.90 9.96 12.34
CA TYR A 280 4.11 11.15 13.19
C TYR A 280 3.93 10.81 14.68
N PRO A 281 4.43 11.65 15.60
CA PRO A 281 4.16 11.52 17.03
C PRO A 281 2.66 11.35 17.32
N GLU A 282 2.33 10.52 18.30
CA GLU A 282 0.93 10.19 18.59
C GLU A 282 0.10 11.43 18.95
N ALA A 283 0.68 12.42 19.64
CA ALA A 283 0.01 13.69 19.96
C ALA A 283 -0.41 14.50 18.71
N GLN A 284 0.25 14.29 17.58
CA GLN A 284 0.00 14.99 16.31
C GLN A 284 -0.72 14.10 15.28
N SER A 285 -1.08 12.87 15.65
CA SER A 285 -1.55 11.84 14.72
C SER A 285 -3.06 11.91 14.40
N ALA A 286 -3.74 13.01 14.72
CA ALA A 286 -5.20 13.12 14.62
C ALA A 286 -5.72 12.92 13.19
N LEU A 287 -5.04 13.49 12.18
CA LEU A 287 -5.43 13.33 10.77
C LEU A 287 -5.29 11.87 10.29
N SER A 288 -4.24 11.17 10.74
CA SER A 288 -3.99 9.76 10.39
C SER A 288 -5.05 8.79 10.89
N LYS A 289 -5.93 9.21 11.79
CA LYS A 289 -7.01 8.36 12.29
C LYS A 289 -8.12 8.15 11.26
N TYR A 290 -8.42 9.13 10.40
CA TYR A 290 -9.48 8.98 9.39
C TYR A 290 -9.17 7.87 8.37
N PRO A 291 -7.97 7.85 7.72
CA PRO A 291 -7.62 6.77 6.81
C PRO A 291 -7.49 5.39 7.49
N LEU A 292 -7.11 5.36 8.78
CA LEU A 292 -7.07 4.12 9.56
C LEU A 292 -8.47 3.56 9.81
N LEU A 293 -9.39 4.42 10.28
CA LEU A 293 -10.77 4.04 10.56
C LEU A 293 -11.48 3.56 9.29
N TRP A 294 -11.36 4.31 8.20
CA TRP A 294 -11.89 3.94 6.90
C TRP A 294 -11.39 2.56 6.44
N MET A 295 -10.08 2.32 6.51
CA MET A 295 -9.51 1.04 6.09
C MET A 295 -9.97 -0.12 6.98
N LEU A 296 -10.04 0.09 8.30
CA LEU A 296 -10.52 -0.93 9.24
C LEU A 296 -11.99 -1.28 8.97
N GLU A 297 -12.82 -0.29 8.70
CA GLU A 297 -14.24 -0.49 8.39
C GLU A 297 -14.42 -1.29 7.10
N GLU A 298 -13.76 -0.88 6.00
CA GLU A 298 -13.84 -1.56 4.70
C GLU A 298 -13.29 -2.99 4.77
N ALA A 299 -12.19 -3.21 5.49
CA ALA A 299 -11.64 -4.55 5.69
C ALA A 299 -12.55 -5.43 6.55
N THR A 300 -13.20 -4.86 7.59
CA THR A 300 -14.12 -5.60 8.45
C THR A 300 -15.40 -5.99 7.70
N LYS A 301 -15.95 -5.09 6.88
CA LYS A 301 -17.06 -5.40 5.93
C LYS A 301 -16.72 -6.57 5.01
N SER A 302 -15.43 -6.73 4.70
CA SER A 302 -14.90 -7.78 3.83
C SER A 302 -14.56 -9.10 4.55
N GLY A 303 -14.80 -9.19 5.88
CA GLY A 303 -14.58 -10.40 6.68
C GLY A 303 -13.30 -10.43 7.52
N LEU A 304 -12.56 -9.31 7.61
CA LEU A 304 -11.42 -9.19 8.52
C LEU A 304 -11.90 -9.12 9.98
N THR A 305 -11.27 -9.89 10.88
CA THR A 305 -11.64 -9.86 12.30
C THR A 305 -10.70 -8.97 13.11
N VAL A 306 -11.27 -7.97 13.79
CA VAL A 306 -10.52 -7.00 14.62
C VAL A 306 -10.94 -7.04 16.09
N ASN A 307 -10.05 -6.60 16.96
CA ASN A 307 -10.32 -6.37 18.38
C ASN A 307 -10.87 -4.94 18.54
N MET A 308 -12.18 -4.83 18.71
CA MET A 308 -12.85 -3.54 18.84
C MET A 308 -12.37 -2.71 20.05
N GLN A 309 -11.88 -3.32 21.13
CA GLN A 309 -11.29 -2.56 22.23
C GLN A 309 -9.98 -1.88 21.80
N MET A 310 -9.16 -2.59 21.02
CA MET A 310 -7.95 -2.00 20.45
C MET A 310 -8.27 -0.93 19.39
N VAL A 311 -9.32 -1.11 18.59
CA VAL A 311 -9.79 -0.09 17.65
C VAL A 311 -10.24 1.17 18.39
N LYS A 312 -11.07 1.02 19.44
CA LYS A 312 -11.50 2.14 20.29
C LYS A 312 -10.30 2.88 20.89
N GLN A 313 -9.31 2.16 21.38
CA GLN A 313 -8.11 2.78 21.95
C GLN A 313 -7.23 3.47 20.89
N LEU A 314 -6.81 2.75 19.84
CA LEU A 314 -5.81 3.23 18.88
C LEU A 314 -6.35 4.21 17.85
N ALA A 315 -7.59 4.00 17.38
CA ALA A 315 -8.18 4.76 16.29
C ALA A 315 -9.10 5.88 16.80
N TRP A 316 -9.89 5.61 17.83
CA TRP A 316 -10.82 6.60 18.42
C TRP A 316 -10.24 7.37 19.60
N GLY A 317 -9.06 7.00 20.11
CA GLY A 317 -8.44 7.66 21.26
C GLY A 317 -9.16 7.42 22.59
N VAL A 318 -9.97 6.36 22.69
CA VAL A 318 -10.70 6.02 23.92
C VAL A 318 -9.73 5.42 24.93
N GLN A 319 -9.51 6.11 26.05
CA GLN A 319 -8.57 5.65 27.07
C GLN A 319 -9.01 4.33 27.69
N ARG A 320 -8.13 3.33 27.67
CA ARG A 320 -8.39 2.03 28.30
C ARG A 320 -7.98 2.07 29.78
N ARG A 321 -8.85 1.55 30.66
CA ARG A 321 -8.56 1.41 32.09
C ARG A 321 -7.24 0.65 32.30
N GLY A 322 -6.29 1.28 32.99
CA GLY A 322 -4.99 0.69 33.32
C GLY A 322 -3.96 0.68 32.17
N SER A 323 -4.26 1.26 31.01
CA SER A 323 -3.24 1.39 29.95
C SER A 323 -2.38 2.64 30.19
N PRO A 324 -1.04 2.53 30.15
CA PRO A 324 -0.15 3.69 30.25
C PRO A 324 -0.08 4.51 28.95
N PHE A 325 -0.61 3.97 27.85
CA PHE A 325 -0.56 4.60 26.53
C PHE A 325 -1.84 5.39 26.26
N THR A 326 -1.67 6.65 25.85
CA THR A 326 -2.76 7.55 25.44
C THR A 326 -2.66 7.79 23.94
N TYR A 327 -3.81 7.80 23.27
CA TYR A 327 -3.91 8.00 21.83
C TYR A 327 -4.85 9.16 21.54
N VAL A 328 -4.54 9.98 20.55
CA VAL A 328 -5.39 11.11 20.18
C VAL A 328 -6.62 10.65 19.42
N LYS A 329 -7.73 11.35 19.60
CA LYS A 329 -8.94 11.15 18.81
C LYS A 329 -8.79 11.74 17.39
N PRO A 330 -9.57 11.26 16.40
CA PRO A 330 -9.66 11.93 15.11
C PRO A 330 -10.11 13.38 15.28
N ASP A 331 -9.43 14.31 14.62
CA ASP A 331 -9.75 15.74 14.64
C ASP A 331 -9.50 16.35 13.26
N VAL A 332 -10.54 16.93 12.66
CA VAL A 332 -10.43 17.59 11.35
C VAL A 332 -9.57 18.86 11.42
N ALA A 333 -9.46 19.50 12.58
CA ALA A 333 -8.61 20.66 12.83
C ALA A 333 -7.21 20.28 13.35
N GLY A 334 -6.90 18.97 13.42
CA GLY A 334 -5.59 18.48 13.84
C GLY A 334 -4.43 19.04 13.02
N GLU A 335 -3.23 18.97 13.59
CA GLU A 335 -2.00 19.43 12.94
C GLU A 335 -1.81 18.71 11.59
N MET A 336 -1.54 19.50 10.55
CA MET A 336 -1.14 19.00 9.24
C MET A 336 0.33 19.27 9.05
N HIS A 337 1.08 18.24 8.71
CA HIS A 337 2.53 18.33 8.63
C HIS A 337 2.95 18.72 7.21
N ASP A 338 3.93 19.62 7.10
CA ASP A 338 4.62 19.88 5.83
C ASP A 338 5.94 19.09 5.79
N PRO A 339 6.03 18.00 5.01
CA PRO A 339 7.25 17.20 4.93
C PRO A 339 8.33 17.86 4.05
N MET A 340 8.05 19.04 3.46
CA MET A 340 8.99 19.77 2.60
C MET A 340 10.11 20.45 3.41
N THR A 341 10.99 19.64 3.98
CA THR A 341 12.20 20.13 4.65
C THR A 341 13.17 20.77 3.66
N TRP A 342 14.18 21.50 4.15
CA TRP A 342 15.18 22.14 3.30
C TRP A 342 15.87 21.16 2.32
N GLY A 343 16.14 19.92 2.76
CA GLY A 343 16.75 18.88 1.94
C GLY A 343 15.80 18.43 0.81
N TRP A 344 14.52 18.26 1.10
CA TRP A 344 13.51 17.99 0.08
C TRP A 344 13.36 19.16 -0.89
N ARG A 345 13.38 20.39 -0.38
CA ARG A 345 13.29 21.59 -1.21
C ARG A 345 14.42 21.71 -2.23
N MET A 346 15.64 21.27 -1.88
CA MET A 346 16.74 21.20 -2.85
C MET A 346 16.48 20.15 -3.95
N MET A 347 15.95 18.98 -3.57
CA MET A 347 15.64 17.92 -4.54
C MET A 347 14.54 18.32 -5.52
N GLU A 348 13.61 19.20 -5.13
CA GLU A 348 12.57 19.74 -6.02
C GLU A 348 13.10 20.53 -7.22
N TYR A 349 14.37 20.99 -7.18
CA TYR A 349 15.02 21.70 -8.28
C TYR A 349 15.78 20.78 -9.24
N LEU A 350 15.79 19.46 -8.99
CA LEU A 350 16.39 18.50 -9.92
C LEU A 350 15.48 18.32 -11.16
N PRO A 351 16.00 18.55 -12.38
CA PRO A 351 15.21 18.36 -13.60
C PRO A 351 14.74 16.92 -13.76
N LYS A 352 13.44 16.73 -14.01
CA LYS A 352 12.83 15.45 -14.34
C LYS A 352 12.40 15.43 -15.81
N LYS A 353 12.37 14.26 -16.44
CA LYS A 353 11.83 14.12 -17.80
C LYS A 353 10.38 14.60 -17.84
N ALA A 354 10.01 15.34 -18.89
CA ALA A 354 8.67 15.89 -19.08
C ALA A 354 7.55 14.83 -19.09
N THR A 355 7.89 13.56 -19.37
CA THR A 355 6.97 12.41 -19.28
C THR A 355 6.46 12.14 -17.87
N TYR A 356 7.18 12.57 -16.83
CA TYR A 356 6.78 12.45 -15.44
C TYR A 356 6.04 13.68 -14.91
N LYS A 357 5.68 14.62 -15.77
CA LYS A 357 4.95 15.83 -15.38
C LYS A 357 3.48 15.48 -15.15
N GLU A 358 2.99 15.76 -13.95
CA GLU A 358 1.58 15.53 -13.58
C GLU A 358 0.80 16.84 -13.54
N TRP A 359 1.45 17.96 -13.19
CA TRP A 359 0.78 19.25 -13.04
C TRP A 359 0.81 20.06 -14.36
N PRO A 360 -0.35 20.41 -14.95
CA PRO A 360 -0.41 21.06 -16.27
C PRO A 360 0.32 22.41 -16.34
N GLU A 361 0.33 23.17 -15.25
CA GLU A 361 0.93 24.52 -15.21
C GLU A 361 2.46 24.51 -15.26
N ARG A 362 3.12 23.34 -15.03
CA ARG A 362 4.57 23.25 -15.11
C ARG A 362 5.06 23.29 -16.56
N LYS A 363 5.96 24.25 -16.82
CA LYS A 363 6.59 24.42 -18.12
C LYS A 363 7.68 23.37 -18.32
N SER A 364 7.69 22.77 -19.50
CA SER A 364 8.72 21.81 -19.90
C SER A 364 9.63 22.47 -20.93
N HIS A 365 10.93 22.36 -20.75
CA HIS A 365 11.95 22.90 -21.65
C HIS A 365 12.94 21.79 -22.00
N PHE A 366 13.26 21.62 -23.28
CA PHE A 366 14.21 20.61 -23.77
C PHE A 366 13.93 19.18 -23.29
N GLY A 367 12.65 18.81 -23.13
CA GLY A 367 12.25 17.48 -22.65
C GLY A 367 12.34 17.28 -21.13
N PHE A 368 12.66 18.32 -20.36
CA PHE A 368 12.73 18.30 -18.90
C PHE A 368 11.80 19.34 -18.27
N TYR A 369 11.46 19.16 -17.00
CA TYR A 369 10.74 20.16 -16.20
C TYR A 369 11.28 20.15 -14.76
N ILE A 370 11.03 21.25 -14.05
CA ILE A 370 11.35 21.36 -12.62
C ILE A 370 10.04 21.12 -11.85
N PRO A 371 10.00 20.12 -10.94
CA PRO A 371 8.81 19.83 -10.14
C PRO A 371 8.38 20.98 -9.22
N ASP A 372 9.33 21.57 -8.49
CA ASP A 372 9.08 22.70 -7.58
C ASP A 372 7.88 22.49 -6.64
N ALA A 373 7.85 21.38 -5.90
CA ALA A 373 6.75 21.05 -4.97
C ALA A 373 5.36 21.07 -5.64
N GLU A 374 5.27 20.60 -6.89
CA GLU A 374 3.99 20.53 -7.59
C GLU A 374 2.97 19.65 -6.83
N PRO A 375 1.70 20.07 -6.77
CA PRO A 375 0.66 19.29 -6.12
C PRO A 375 0.29 18.08 -6.98
N ARG A 376 -0.35 17.09 -6.35
CA ARG A 376 -0.89 15.92 -7.04
C ARG A 376 -2.12 16.31 -7.86
N LEU A 377 -2.22 15.79 -9.07
CA LEU A 377 -3.43 15.94 -9.88
C LEU A 377 -4.53 15.03 -9.33
N ILE A 378 -5.63 15.62 -8.87
CA ILE A 378 -6.84 14.90 -8.47
C ILE A 378 -7.78 14.87 -9.67
N PRO A 379 -8.19 13.69 -10.17
CA PRO A 379 -9.13 13.58 -11.27
C PRO A 379 -10.50 14.16 -10.92
N ASP A 380 -11.22 14.65 -11.93
CA ASP A 380 -12.65 14.90 -11.80
C ASP A 380 -13.36 13.59 -11.41
N ASP A 381 -14.43 13.69 -10.61
CA ASP A 381 -15.16 12.56 -10.01
C ASP A 381 -14.40 11.72 -8.97
N ALA A 382 -13.20 12.16 -8.55
CA ALA A 382 -12.49 11.53 -7.45
C ALA A 382 -13.35 11.46 -6.18
N VAL A 383 -13.14 10.41 -5.38
CA VAL A 383 -13.82 10.25 -4.10
C VAL A 383 -13.01 10.95 -3.02
N ILE A 384 -13.54 12.03 -2.46
CA ILE A 384 -12.94 12.81 -1.39
C ILE A 384 -13.60 12.41 -0.07
N HIS A 385 -12.82 12.16 0.97
CA HIS A 385 -13.38 11.87 2.29
C HIS A 385 -14.02 13.13 2.90
N GLU A 386 -15.18 12.99 3.55
CA GLU A 386 -15.94 14.09 4.14
C GLU A 386 -15.11 14.89 5.18
N SER A 387 -14.12 14.26 5.82
CA SER A 387 -13.20 14.96 6.73
C SER A 387 -12.42 16.10 6.06
N VAL A 388 -12.19 16.04 4.73
CA VAL A 388 -11.53 17.10 3.96
C VAL A 388 -12.42 18.34 3.91
N ILE A 389 -13.70 18.15 3.61
CA ILE A 389 -14.70 19.22 3.52
C ILE A 389 -14.86 19.88 4.89
N LYS A 390 -15.06 19.06 5.94
CA LYS A 390 -15.16 19.53 7.32
C LYS A 390 -13.90 20.27 7.78
N ARG A 391 -12.71 19.87 7.30
CA ARG A 391 -11.47 20.62 7.54
C ARG A 391 -11.44 21.96 6.82
N MET A 392 -11.90 22.04 5.57
CA MET A 392 -12.00 23.32 4.85
C MET A 392 -12.93 24.31 5.57
N ASP A 393 -13.99 23.81 6.19
CA ASP A 393 -14.92 24.62 7.00
C ASP A 393 -14.29 25.04 8.35
N ALA A 394 -13.61 24.12 9.03
CA ALA A 394 -13.03 24.36 10.35
C ALA A 394 -11.71 25.17 10.31
N VAL A 395 -10.89 25.00 9.28
CA VAL A 395 -9.56 25.60 9.13
C VAL A 395 -9.58 26.58 7.95
N LYS A 396 -9.60 27.87 8.26
CA LYS A 396 -9.75 28.95 7.26
C LYS A 396 -8.69 28.92 6.16
N ASP A 397 -7.45 28.59 6.51
CA ASP A 397 -6.31 28.62 5.59
C ASP A 397 -6.16 27.33 4.77
N TYR A 398 -6.93 26.28 5.07
CA TYR A 398 -6.85 25.02 4.34
C TYR A 398 -7.70 25.08 3.06
N ARG A 399 -7.08 25.47 1.95
CA ARG A 399 -7.69 25.53 0.61
C ARG A 399 -6.82 24.78 -0.40
N PRO A 400 -6.96 23.45 -0.51
CA PRO A 400 -6.14 22.65 -1.42
C PRO A 400 -6.38 23.07 -2.87
N ILE A 401 -5.32 23.56 -3.53
CA ILE A 401 -5.37 24.08 -4.92
C ILE A 401 -5.65 23.01 -5.96
N ASN A 402 -5.46 21.74 -5.60
CA ASN A 402 -5.65 20.58 -6.46
C ASN A 402 -7.00 19.90 -6.29
N LEU A 403 -7.91 20.46 -5.49
CA LEU A 403 -9.27 19.92 -5.37
C LEU A 403 -10.06 20.22 -6.66
N PRO A 404 -10.67 19.21 -7.31
CA PRO A 404 -11.42 19.41 -8.54
C PRO A 404 -12.73 20.13 -8.25
N LYS A 405 -13.35 20.68 -9.30
CA LYS A 405 -14.67 21.33 -9.17
C LYS A 405 -15.79 20.32 -8.91
N GLN A 406 -15.64 19.10 -9.42
CA GLN A 406 -16.60 18.02 -9.30
C GLN A 406 -15.91 16.82 -8.65
N TYR A 407 -16.47 16.36 -7.53
CA TYR A 407 -16.00 15.19 -6.80
C TYR A 407 -17.14 14.50 -6.08
N LYS A 408 -16.93 13.23 -5.74
CA LYS A 408 -17.84 12.44 -4.88
C LYS A 408 -17.36 12.50 -3.45
N THR A 409 -18.27 12.38 -2.49
CA THR A 409 -17.93 12.42 -1.07
C THR A 409 -18.09 11.05 -0.42
N PHE A 410 -17.09 10.61 0.35
CA PHE A 410 -17.20 9.40 1.19
C PHE A 410 -17.48 9.82 2.64
N PRO A 411 -18.52 9.26 3.30
CA PRO A 411 -18.95 9.69 4.63
C PRO A 411 -17.89 9.39 5.70
N MET A 412 -17.83 10.22 6.74
CA MET A 412 -16.97 9.95 7.89
C MET A 412 -17.45 8.74 8.71
N PRO A 413 -16.54 8.01 9.35
CA PRO A 413 -16.91 6.93 10.26
C PRO A 413 -17.67 7.47 11.47
N GLU A 414 -18.66 6.72 11.94
CA GLU A 414 -19.41 7.06 13.15
C GLU A 414 -18.63 6.68 14.41
N ALA A 415 -18.57 7.59 15.38
CA ALA A 415 -17.94 7.31 16.67
C ALA A 415 -18.70 6.18 17.40
N PRO A 416 -18.00 5.25 18.06
CA PRO A 416 -18.65 4.20 18.83
C PRO A 416 -19.47 4.83 19.96
N THR A 417 -20.75 4.45 20.05
CA THR A 417 -21.64 4.88 21.14
C THR A 417 -21.03 4.46 22.47
N GLU A 418 -20.87 5.40 23.41
CA GLU A 418 -20.51 5.09 24.79
C GLU A 418 -21.63 4.25 25.39
N GLN A 419 -21.45 2.93 25.44
CA GLN A 419 -22.21 2.11 26.36
C GLN A 419 -21.77 2.52 27.76
N ALA A 420 -22.70 3.11 28.52
CA ALA A 420 -22.51 3.42 29.93
C ALA A 420 -21.88 2.21 30.65
N PRO A 421 -20.94 2.41 31.58
CA PRO A 421 -20.40 1.30 32.34
C PRO A 421 -21.56 0.54 33.01
N PRO A 422 -21.53 -0.81 33.03
CA PRO A 422 -22.57 -1.56 33.73
C PRO A 422 -22.58 -1.10 35.19
N GLU A 423 -23.76 -0.68 35.66
CA GLU A 423 -23.98 -0.41 37.08
C GLU A 423 -23.48 -1.61 37.87
N ALA A 424 -22.59 -1.36 38.82
CA ALA A 424 -22.09 -2.39 39.71
C ALA A 424 -23.28 -2.97 40.49
N ALA A 425 -23.58 -4.25 40.25
CA ALA A 425 -24.50 -5.04 41.06
C ALA A 425 -23.83 -5.44 42.38
#